data_AF-A0AAV5TKB1-F1
#
_entry.id   AF-A0AAV5TKB1-F1
#
_cell.length_a   1.000
_cell.length_b   1.000
_cell.length_c   1.000
_cell.angle_alpha   90.00
_cell.angle_beta   90.00
_cell.angle_gamma   90.00
#
_symmetry.space_group_name_H-M   'P 1'
#
loop_
_entity.id
_entity.type
_entity.pdbx_description
1 polymer ?
#
loop_
_entity_poly.entity_id
_entity_poly.type
_entity_poly.pdbx_seq_one_letter_code
_entity_poly.pdbx_strand_id
1 'polypeptide(L)'
;VRSVQASVPPFHSSPELTKIMDAWMVELFELEPDFVIVTFSLSMKYVDINYGYTLIWFLMLWAVIPYFSCYTALIFMLVEIRKRLIATGVALSARTIQLQRQFFVMQLLQSFLPLGVLGVPLCMFMYGIFIEGNLGLVSLPIAIALWFCPIVLASVQLRYIRQSTARAPTKSTTVVSQMTRFTTQEP
;
A
#
# COMPACT_ATOMS: atom_id res chain seq x y z
N VAL A 1 -30.76 11.52 -19.76
CA VAL A 1 -29.87 11.92 -18.66
C VAL A 1 -29.56 13.39 -18.79
N ARG A 2 -29.99 14.20 -17.82
CA ARG A 2 -29.50 15.58 -17.70
C ARG A 2 -28.40 15.56 -16.65
N SER A 3 -27.14 15.51 -17.06
CA SER A 3 -26.05 15.68 -16.10
C SER A 3 -25.86 17.17 -15.83
N VAL A 4 -25.91 17.54 -14.55
CA VAL A 4 -25.57 18.88 -14.09
C VAL A 4 -24.21 18.76 -13.43
N GLN A 5 -23.18 19.15 -14.17
CA GLN A 5 -21.84 19.17 -13.61
C GLN A 5 -21.73 20.38 -12.69
N ALA A 6 -21.99 20.17 -11.40
CA ALA A 6 -21.60 21.09 -10.34
C ALA A 6 -20.08 20.94 -10.06
N SER A 7 -19.28 20.92 -11.11
CA SER A 7 -17.83 20.89 -10.99
C SER A 7 -17.33 22.31 -10.98
N VAL A 8 -16.53 22.57 -9.97
CA VAL A 8 -15.80 23.80 -9.79
C VAL A 8 -14.50 23.75 -10.61
N PRO A 9 -14.14 24.81 -11.36
CA PRO A 9 -12.84 24.91 -12.05
C PRO A 9 -11.71 24.64 -11.07
N PRO A 10 -10.69 23.87 -11.46
CA PRO A 10 -10.26 23.48 -12.81
C PRO A 10 -10.59 22.04 -13.21
N PHE A 11 -11.21 21.27 -12.31
CA PHE A 11 -11.32 19.82 -12.42
C PHE A 11 -12.51 19.46 -13.29
N HIS A 12 -12.44 19.86 -14.55
CA HIS A 12 -13.40 19.46 -15.57
C HIS A 12 -12.81 18.28 -16.33
N SER A 13 -13.47 17.13 -16.22
CA SER A 13 -13.32 16.05 -17.20
C SER A 13 -13.61 16.59 -18.60
N SER A 14 -12.95 16.02 -19.62
CA SER A 14 -13.32 16.36 -20.99
C SER A 14 -14.81 16.05 -21.22
N PRO A 15 -15.51 16.78 -22.10
CA PRO A 15 -16.91 16.50 -22.39
C PRO A 15 -17.15 15.06 -22.84
N GLU A 16 -16.18 14.48 -23.54
CA GLU A 16 -16.18 13.08 -23.99
C GLU A 16 -16.09 12.11 -22.82
N LEU A 17 -15.15 12.32 -21.90
CA LEU A 17 -14.99 11.48 -20.71
C LEU A 17 -16.24 11.56 -19.82
N THR A 18 -16.81 12.76 -19.68
CA THR A 18 -18.03 12.98 -18.89
C THR A 18 -19.20 12.18 -19.47
N LYS A 19 -19.40 12.20 -20.80
CA LYS A 19 -20.44 11.39 -21.46
C LYS A 19 -20.22 9.89 -21.25
N ILE A 20 -18.98 9.42 -21.34
CA ILE A 20 -18.66 8.01 -21.09
C ILE A 20 -18.96 7.65 -19.64
N MET A 21 -18.49 8.46 -18.69
CA MET A 21 -18.73 8.22 -17.26
C MET A 21 -20.22 8.25 -16.90
N ASP A 22 -20.98 9.21 -17.43
CA ASP A 22 -22.42 9.30 -17.22
C ASP A 22 -23.14 8.05 -17.76
N ALA A 23 -22.78 7.58 -18.96
CA ALA A 23 -23.35 6.36 -19.53
C ALA A 23 -23.07 5.12 -18.67
N TRP A 24 -21.82 4.96 -18.22
CA TRP A 24 -21.42 3.86 -17.34
C TRP A 24 -22.11 3.92 -15.98
N MET A 25 -22.30 5.11 -15.40
CA MET A 25 -23.00 5.28 -14.12
C MET A 25 -24.47 4.90 -14.23
N VAL A 26 -25.14 5.27 -15.32
CA VAL A 26 -26.54 4.89 -15.55
C VAL A 26 -26.69 3.39 -15.71
N GLU A 27 -25.78 2.75 -16.46
CA GLU A 27 -25.77 1.30 -16.65
C GLU A 27 -25.46 0.55 -15.35
N LEU A 28 -24.41 0.95 -14.63
CA LEU A 28 -23.94 0.24 -13.44
C LEU A 28 -24.91 0.30 -12.25
N PHE A 29 -25.63 1.41 -12.11
CA PHE A 29 -26.56 1.64 -10.99
C PHE A 29 -28.03 1.53 -11.39
N GLU A 30 -28.33 1.09 -12.63
CA GLU A 30 -29.69 0.95 -13.16
C GLU A 30 -30.56 2.21 -12.98
N LEU A 31 -29.96 3.40 -13.20
CA LEU A 31 -30.63 4.67 -12.97
C LEU A 31 -31.70 4.94 -14.03
N GLU A 32 -32.80 5.59 -13.63
CA GLU A 32 -33.82 6.03 -14.58
C GLU A 32 -33.23 7.00 -15.63
N PRO A 33 -33.70 6.96 -16.90
CA PRO A 33 -33.16 7.79 -17.98
C PRO A 33 -33.18 9.30 -17.71
N ASP A 34 -34.06 9.74 -16.81
CA ASP A 34 -34.30 11.15 -16.48
C ASP A 34 -33.61 11.58 -15.17
N PHE A 35 -32.87 10.67 -14.53
CA PHE A 35 -32.16 10.97 -13.29
C PHE A 35 -31.08 12.03 -13.52
N VAL A 36 -31.00 13.00 -12.60
CA VAL A 36 -30.01 14.08 -12.65
C VAL A 36 -28.77 13.63 -11.87
N ILE A 37 -27.70 13.33 -12.61
CA ILE A 37 -26.41 13.03 -12.01
C ILE A 37 -25.72 14.36 -11.69
N VAL A 38 -25.46 14.58 -10.41
CA VAL A 38 -24.67 15.71 -9.92
C VAL A 38 -23.29 15.21 -9.54
N THR A 39 -22.30 15.58 -10.33
CA THR A 39 -20.91 15.21 -10.09
C THR A 39 -20.23 16.35 -9.35
N PHE A 40 -19.90 16.12 -8.08
CA PHE A 40 -19.12 17.07 -7.28
C PHE A 40 -17.64 16.87 -7.57
N SER A 41 -16.95 17.94 -8.00
CA SER A 41 -15.49 17.92 -8.05
C SER A 41 -14.93 18.23 -6.67
N LEU A 42 -13.81 17.57 -6.34
CA LEU A 42 -13.07 17.82 -5.12
C LEU A 42 -12.36 19.19 -5.22
N SER A 43 -13.05 20.25 -4.81
CA SER A 43 -12.49 21.62 -4.79
C SER A 43 -11.98 22.00 -3.39
N MET A 44 -10.89 22.77 -3.36
CA MET A 44 -10.41 23.43 -2.13
C MET A 44 -11.04 24.83 -1.94
N LYS A 45 -11.40 25.52 -3.02
CA LYS A 45 -11.65 26.97 -3.00
C LYS A 45 -13.14 27.35 -2.98
N TYR A 46 -14.01 26.52 -3.55
CA TYR A 46 -15.43 26.85 -3.71
C TYR A 46 -16.29 25.99 -2.80
N VAL A 47 -16.02 26.13 -1.51
CA VAL A 47 -16.70 25.40 -0.42
C VAL A 47 -18.20 25.68 -0.41
N ASP A 48 -18.58 26.92 -0.74
CA ASP A 48 -19.99 27.36 -0.76
C ASP A 48 -20.80 26.63 -1.84
N ILE A 49 -20.18 26.34 -2.99
CA ILE A 49 -20.80 25.61 -4.11
C ILE A 49 -20.88 24.11 -3.77
N ASN A 50 -19.93 23.61 -2.97
CA ASN A 50 -19.84 22.22 -2.57
C ASN A 50 -20.54 21.93 -1.23
N TYR A 51 -21.57 22.69 -0.87
CA TYR A 51 -22.38 22.49 0.35
C TYR A 51 -21.55 22.36 1.65
N GLY A 52 -20.43 23.09 1.75
CA GLY A 52 -19.55 23.02 2.94
C GLY A 52 -18.53 21.88 2.91
N TYR A 53 -18.59 20.97 1.94
CA TYR A 53 -17.61 19.90 1.79
C TYR A 53 -16.32 20.45 1.19
N THR A 54 -15.19 20.18 1.85
CA THR A 54 -13.87 20.59 1.36
C THR A 54 -13.01 19.37 1.10
N LEU A 55 -12.26 19.40 -0.01
CA LEU A 55 -11.24 18.37 -0.27
C LEU A 55 -10.20 18.32 0.86
N ILE A 56 -9.95 19.44 1.56
CA ILE A 56 -9.00 19.49 2.69
C ILE A 56 -9.42 18.52 3.79
N TRP A 57 -10.70 18.52 4.20
CA TRP A 57 -11.18 17.59 5.23
C TRP A 57 -11.03 16.15 4.79
N PHE A 58 -11.36 15.87 3.53
CA PHE A 58 -11.18 14.54 2.97
C PHE A 58 -9.70 14.11 3.00
N LEU A 59 -8.79 14.94 2.48
CA LEU A 59 -7.35 14.66 2.49
C LEU A 59 -6.82 14.47 3.91
N MET A 60 -7.22 15.31 4.86
CA MET A 60 -6.74 15.22 6.23
C MET A 60 -7.21 13.93 6.91
N LEU A 61 -8.50 13.60 6.83
CA LEU A 61 -9.09 12.46 7.52
C LEU A 61 -8.81 11.11 6.85
N TRP A 62 -8.75 11.08 5.52
CA TRP A 62 -8.64 9.82 4.77
C TRP A 62 -7.25 9.55 4.19
N ALA A 63 -6.41 10.57 4.02
CA ALA A 63 -5.04 10.39 3.53
C ALA A 63 -4.01 10.68 4.63
N VAL A 64 -3.94 11.93 5.11
CA VAL A 64 -2.86 12.39 6.00
C VAL A 64 -2.88 11.66 7.34
N ILE A 65 -3.98 11.73 8.09
CA ILE A 65 -4.06 11.13 9.43
C ILE A 65 -3.83 9.60 9.38
N PRO A 66 -4.53 8.83 8.53
CA PRO A 66 -4.30 7.39 8.43
C PRO A 66 -2.86 7.07 8.05
N TYR A 67 -2.29 7.80 7.09
CA TYR A 67 -0.91 7.59 6.65
C TYR A 67 0.09 7.81 7.79
N PHE A 68 0.05 8.98 8.44
CA PHE A 68 0.94 9.27 9.57
C PHE A 68 0.74 8.31 10.73
N SER A 69 -0.51 7.92 11.03
CA SER A 69 -0.81 6.95 12.09
C SER A 69 -0.22 5.57 11.80
N CYS A 70 -0.34 5.08 10.56
CA CYS A 70 0.22 3.81 10.12
C CYS A 70 1.74 3.80 10.22
N TYR A 71 2.43 4.86 9.76
CA TYR A 71 3.89 4.93 9.87
C TYR A 71 4.38 5.09 11.30
N THR A 72 3.64 5.83 12.13
CA THR A 72 3.96 5.94 13.57
C THR A 72 3.81 4.60 14.27
N ALA A 73 2.70 3.88 14.03
CA ALA A 73 2.48 2.55 14.55
C ALA A 73 3.56 1.56 14.07
N LEU A 74 3.94 1.64 12.80
CA LEU A 74 5.02 0.84 12.24
C LEU A 74 6.34 1.11 12.95
N ILE A 75 6.76 2.38 13.07
CA ILE A 75 8.00 2.74 13.77
C ILE A 75 7.98 2.25 15.22
N PHE A 76 6.85 2.43 15.90
CA PHE A 76 6.66 1.96 17.27
C PHE A 76 6.84 0.44 17.37
N MET A 77 6.20 -0.33 16.48
CA MET A 77 6.34 -1.80 16.43
C MET A 77 7.79 -2.22 16.15
N LEU A 78 8.51 -1.55 15.25
CA LEU A 78 9.92 -1.85 14.98
C LEU A 78 10.80 -1.61 16.20
N VAL A 79 10.54 -0.52 16.94
CA VAL A 79 11.27 -0.20 18.18
C VAL A 79 11.00 -1.26 19.24
N GLU A 80 9.73 -1.65 19.44
CA GLU A 80 9.36 -2.69 20.41
C GLU A 80 9.95 -4.06 20.06
N ILE A 81 9.95 -4.44 18.77
CA ILE A 81 10.62 -5.66 18.30
C ILE A 81 12.10 -5.61 18.63
N ARG A 82 12.79 -4.49 18.36
CA ARG A 82 14.21 -4.33 18.66
C ARG A 82 14.50 -4.40 20.16
N LYS A 83 13.70 -3.70 20.98
CA LYS A 83 13.84 -3.72 22.44
C LYS A 83 13.68 -5.13 22.99
N ARG A 84 12.64 -5.85 22.55
CA ARG A 84 12.43 -7.25 22.95
C ARG A 84 13.61 -8.11 22.51
N LEU A 85 14.09 -7.98 21.28
CA LEU A 85 15.23 -8.75 20.79
C LEU A 85 16.49 -8.61 21.66
N ILE A 86 16.76 -7.39 22.14
CA ILE A 86 17.90 -7.11 23.03
C ILE A 86 17.62 -7.64 24.44
N ALA A 87 16.42 -7.40 24.97
CA ALA A 87 16.05 -7.78 26.32
C ALA A 87 15.97 -9.29 26.53
N THR A 88 15.56 -10.06 25.51
CA THR A 88 15.37 -11.50 25.71
C THR A 88 16.69 -12.21 25.99
N GLY A 89 17.87 -11.68 25.64
CA GLY A 89 19.21 -12.13 26.12
C GLY A 89 19.57 -13.63 25.99
N VAL A 90 18.62 -14.46 25.56
CA VAL A 90 18.66 -15.90 25.50
C VAL A 90 19.49 -16.26 24.30
N ALA A 91 20.33 -17.27 24.46
CA ALA A 91 21.17 -17.90 23.44
C ALA A 91 20.34 -18.42 22.25
N LEU A 92 19.76 -17.51 21.48
CA LEU A 92 19.19 -17.78 20.18
C LEU A 92 20.35 -18.20 19.29
N SER A 93 20.18 -19.35 18.63
CA SER A 93 21.10 -19.79 17.59
C SER A 93 21.36 -18.63 16.63
N ALA A 94 22.61 -18.44 16.22
CA ALA A 94 22.99 -17.43 15.23
C ALA A 94 22.09 -17.46 13.99
N ARG A 95 21.56 -18.64 13.65
CA ARG A 95 20.59 -18.87 12.59
C ARG A 95 19.26 -18.11 12.81
N THR A 96 18.69 -18.16 14.01
CA THR A 96 17.42 -17.50 14.30
C THR A 96 17.56 -15.98 14.24
N ILE A 97 18.67 -15.45 14.76
CA ILE A 97 18.99 -14.01 14.65
C ILE A 97 19.10 -13.59 13.19
N GLN A 98 19.74 -14.41 12.34
CA GLN A 98 19.85 -14.12 10.91
C GLN A 98 18.48 -14.11 10.22
N LEU A 99 17.62 -15.10 10.50
CA LEU A 99 16.25 -15.16 9.95
C LEU A 99 15.40 -13.97 10.40
N GLN A 100 15.48 -13.59 11.68
CA GLN A 100 14.77 -12.42 12.21
C GLN A 100 15.24 -11.12 11.56
N ARG A 101 16.56 -10.95 11.35
CA ARG A 101 17.09 -9.78 10.65
C ARG A 101 16.60 -9.71 9.20
N GLN A 102 16.52 -10.85 8.52
CA GLN A 102 15.98 -10.92 7.15
C GLN A 102 14.49 -10.60 7.11
N PHE A 103 13.71 -11.15 8.04
CA PHE A 103 12.30 -10.83 8.18
C PHE A 103 12.08 -9.34 8.43
N PHE A 104 12.87 -8.74 9.32
CA PHE A 104 12.79 -7.31 9.62
C PHE A 104 13.11 -6.45 8.39
N VAL A 105 14.20 -6.76 7.67
CA VAL A 105 14.55 -6.07 6.42
C VAL A 105 13.44 -6.21 5.38
N MET A 106 12.80 -7.38 5.29
CA MET A 106 11.67 -7.57 4.39
C MET A 106 10.47 -6.70 4.79
N GLN A 107 10.11 -6.67 6.08
CA GLN A 107 9.00 -5.87 6.56
C GLN A 107 9.25 -4.38 6.33
N LEU A 108 10.49 -3.91 6.51
CA LEU A 108 10.89 -2.56 6.14
C LEU A 108 10.75 -2.31 4.64
N LEU A 109 11.28 -3.20 3.80
CA LEU A 109 11.23 -3.04 2.35
C LEU A 109 9.77 -3.02 1.86
N GLN A 110 8.93 -3.91 2.35
CA GLN A 110 7.51 -3.97 2.00
C GLN A 110 6.76 -2.70 2.39
N SER A 111 7.18 -2.03 3.46
CA SER A 111 6.52 -0.81 3.95
C SER A 111 7.02 0.45 3.25
N PHE A 112 8.32 0.53 2.96
CA PHE A 112 8.91 1.70 2.30
C PHE A 112 8.80 1.68 0.78
N LEU A 113 8.68 0.50 0.16
CA LEU A 113 8.63 0.39 -1.30
C LEU A 113 7.36 1.03 -1.90
N PRO A 114 6.15 0.82 -1.36
CA PRO A 114 4.96 1.56 -1.79
C PRO A 114 5.13 3.07 -1.65
N LEU A 115 5.83 3.52 -0.61
CA LEU A 115 6.12 4.93 -0.39
C LEU A 115 6.94 5.54 -1.53
N GLY A 116 7.98 4.82 -1.97
CA GLY A 116 8.81 5.25 -3.10
C GLY A 116 8.06 5.22 -4.44
N VAL A 117 7.30 4.15 -4.69
CA VAL A 117 6.57 3.97 -5.95
C VAL A 117 5.39 4.93 -6.05
N LEU A 118 4.62 5.11 -4.97
CA LEU A 118 3.44 5.99 -4.94
C LEU A 118 3.77 7.43 -4.61
N GLY A 119 4.93 7.71 -4.01
CA GLY A 119 5.32 9.06 -3.62
C GLY A 119 5.35 10.02 -4.80
N VAL A 120 5.91 9.61 -5.95
CA VAL A 120 5.98 10.45 -7.15
C VAL A 120 4.58 10.75 -7.73
N PRO A 121 3.71 9.76 -8.04
CA PRO A 121 2.34 10.01 -8.47
C PRO A 121 1.52 10.84 -7.48
N LEU A 122 1.69 10.59 -6.17
CA LEU A 122 1.00 11.34 -5.13
C LEU A 122 1.45 12.80 -5.10
N CYS A 123 2.76 13.08 -5.16
CA CYS A 123 3.27 14.45 -5.22
C CYS A 123 2.78 15.18 -6.48
N MET A 124 2.77 14.52 -7.64
CA MET A 124 2.21 15.10 -8.88
C MET A 124 0.72 15.39 -8.74
N PHE A 125 -0.04 14.48 -8.13
CA PHE A 125 -1.46 14.68 -7.86
C PHE A 125 -1.70 15.87 -6.93
N MET A 126 -0.98 15.92 -5.79
CA MET A 126 -1.08 17.02 -4.83
C MET A 126 -0.70 18.36 -5.47
N TYR A 127 0.36 18.40 -6.27
CA TYR A 127 0.76 19.58 -7.03
C TYR A 127 -0.35 20.05 -7.99
N GLY A 128 -0.97 19.12 -8.72
CA GLY A 128 -2.11 19.41 -9.59
C GLY A 128 -3.30 19.99 -8.83
N ILE A 129 -3.57 19.50 -7.62
CA ILE A 129 -4.59 20.08 -6.75
C ILE A 129 -4.24 21.50 -6.32
N PHE A 130 -3.00 21.75 -5.87
CA PHE A 130 -2.61 23.08 -5.38
C PHE A 130 -2.58 24.15 -6.46
N ILE A 131 -2.21 23.80 -7.69
CA ILE A 131 -2.19 24.73 -8.82
C ILE A 131 -3.57 24.95 -9.41
N GLU A 132 -4.56 24.16 -8.99
CA GLU A 132 -5.81 24.10 -9.71
C GLU A 132 -5.54 23.84 -11.21
N GLY A 133 -4.69 22.85 -11.52
CA GLY A 133 -4.40 22.45 -12.90
C GLY A 133 -5.42 21.45 -13.42
N ASN A 134 -5.77 21.53 -14.71
CA ASN A 134 -6.47 20.44 -15.37
C ASN A 134 -5.53 19.23 -15.46
N LEU A 135 -5.73 18.23 -14.58
CA LEU A 135 -4.94 17.01 -14.59
C LEU A 135 -5.17 16.15 -15.85
N GLY A 136 -6.26 16.36 -16.60
CA GLY A 136 -6.54 15.76 -17.91
C GLY A 136 -5.99 14.34 -18.09
N LEU A 137 -5.18 14.16 -19.14
CA LEU A 137 -4.50 12.90 -19.45
C LEU A 137 -3.34 12.57 -18.49
N VAL A 138 -2.84 13.54 -17.71
CA VAL A 138 -1.79 13.31 -16.68
C VAL A 138 -2.32 12.51 -15.50
N SER A 139 -3.64 12.46 -15.29
CA SER A 139 -4.26 11.58 -14.30
C SER A 139 -4.12 10.09 -14.63
N LEU A 140 -4.03 9.72 -15.92
CA LEU A 140 -3.89 8.33 -16.36
C LEU A 140 -2.60 7.65 -15.87
N PRO A 141 -1.39 8.22 -16.06
CA PRO A 141 -0.18 7.60 -15.53
C PRO A 141 -0.18 7.52 -13.99
N ILE A 142 -0.85 8.45 -13.30
CA ILE A 142 -1.03 8.39 -11.84
C ILE A 142 -1.88 7.17 -11.46
N ALA A 143 -3.01 6.97 -12.14
CA ALA A 143 -3.88 5.80 -11.94
C ALA A 143 -3.14 4.50 -12.26
N ILE A 144 -2.43 4.44 -13.39
CA ILE A 144 -1.64 3.27 -13.79
C ILE A 144 -0.58 2.95 -12.72
N ALA A 145 0.13 3.94 -12.20
CA ALA A 145 1.12 3.75 -11.14
C ALA A 145 0.50 3.18 -9.84
N LEU A 146 -0.71 3.62 -9.48
CA LEU A 146 -1.47 3.07 -8.36
C LEU A 146 -1.79 1.58 -8.57
N TRP A 147 -2.19 1.19 -9.78
CA TRP A 147 -2.46 -0.21 -10.14
C TRP A 147 -1.21 -1.10 -10.17
N PHE A 148 -0.03 -0.53 -10.43
CA PHE A 148 1.23 -1.28 -10.37
C PHE A 148 1.72 -1.58 -8.96
N CYS A 149 1.29 -0.81 -7.95
CA CYS A 149 1.71 -1.00 -6.56
C CYS A 149 1.53 -2.45 -6.04
N PRO A 150 0.35 -3.10 -6.17
CA PRO A 150 0.19 -4.50 -5.73
C PRO A 150 1.10 -5.48 -6.48
N ILE A 151 1.41 -5.22 -7.75
CA ILE A 151 2.31 -6.07 -8.56
C ILE A 151 3.74 -6.00 -8.00
N VAL A 152 4.23 -4.80 -7.68
CA VAL A 152 5.58 -4.64 -7.12
C VAL A 152 5.65 -5.26 -5.72
N LEU A 153 4.62 -5.07 -4.89
CA LEU A 153 4.51 -5.69 -3.57
C LEU A 153 4.54 -7.23 -3.64
N ALA A 154 3.72 -7.83 -4.53
CA ALA A 154 3.70 -9.27 -4.74
C ALA A 154 5.05 -9.80 -5.25
N SER A 155 5.70 -9.05 -6.14
CA SER A 155 7.02 -9.43 -6.70
C SER A 155 8.11 -9.49 -5.61
N VAL A 156 8.12 -8.52 -4.69
CA VAL A 156 9.05 -8.50 -3.56
C VAL A 156 8.78 -9.67 -2.60
N GLN A 157 7.51 -9.95 -2.31
CA GLN A 157 7.13 -11.10 -1.48
C GLN A 157 7.53 -12.44 -2.11
N LEU A 158 7.27 -12.61 -3.41
CA LEU A 158 7.64 -13.83 -4.13
C LEU A 158 9.16 -14.02 -4.18
N ARG A 159 9.92 -12.94 -4.40
CA ARG A 159 11.39 -12.98 -4.38
C ARG A 159 11.90 -13.43 -3.02
N TYR A 160 11.31 -12.94 -1.93
CA TYR A 160 11.67 -13.36 -0.59
C TYR A 160 11.36 -14.84 -0.35
N ILE A 161 10.15 -15.30 -0.68
CA ILE A 161 9.75 -16.71 -0.50
C ILE A 161 10.72 -17.62 -1.26
N ARG A 162 11.06 -17.27 -2.50
CA ARG A 162 12.05 -18.02 -3.29
C ARG A 162 13.42 -18.06 -2.61
N GLN A 163 13.88 -16.94 -2.04
CA GLN A 163 15.15 -16.88 -1.33
C GLN A 163 15.14 -17.64 -0.01
N SER A 164 14.03 -17.65 0.74
CA SER A 164 13.90 -18.41 1.98
C SER A 164 13.87 -19.91 1.71
N THR A 165 13.20 -20.35 0.64
CA THR A 165 13.13 -21.77 0.26
C THR A 165 14.46 -22.27 -0.30
N ALA A 166 15.16 -21.48 -1.12
CA ALA A 166 16.47 -21.84 -1.66
C ALA A 166 17.56 -21.99 -0.60
N ARG A 167 17.36 -21.41 0.59
CA ARG A 167 18.29 -21.51 1.73
C ARG A 167 17.87 -22.56 2.76
N ALA A 168 16.80 -23.31 2.52
CA ALA A 168 16.44 -24.44 3.37
C ALA A 168 17.56 -25.49 3.28
N PRO A 169 18.09 -25.99 4.43
CA PRO A 169 19.24 -26.87 4.41
C PRO A 169 18.91 -28.18 3.69
N THR A 170 19.85 -28.62 2.85
CA THR A 170 20.03 -30.03 2.50
C THR A 170 19.86 -30.84 3.78
N LYS A 171 18.90 -31.77 3.80
CA LYS A 171 18.62 -32.64 4.95
C LYS A 171 19.95 -33.02 5.59
N SER A 172 20.22 -32.47 6.76
CA SER A 172 21.28 -33.01 7.60
C SER A 172 20.78 -34.41 7.89
N THR A 173 21.29 -35.38 7.14
CA THR A 173 21.27 -36.78 7.51
C THR A 173 21.93 -36.78 8.88
N THR A 174 21.10 -36.60 9.90
CA THR A 174 21.46 -36.89 11.26
C THR A 174 21.68 -38.38 11.19
N VAL A 175 22.92 -38.76 10.90
CA VAL A 175 23.42 -40.09 11.16
C VAL A 175 23.26 -40.18 12.66
N VAL A 176 22.09 -40.67 13.08
CA VAL A 176 21.87 -41.23 14.40
C VAL A 176 22.85 -42.38 14.42
N SER A 177 24.10 -42.08 14.77
CA SER A 177 25.03 -43.07 15.25
C SER A 177 24.34 -43.61 16.50
N GLN A 178 23.60 -44.70 16.31
CA GLN A 178 23.31 -45.67 17.36
C GLN A 178 24.67 -46.13 17.88
N MET A 179 25.27 -45.31 18.72
CA MET A 179 26.40 -45.66 19.56
C MET A 179 25.82 -46.39 20.78
N THR A 180 25.10 -47.48 20.52
CA THR A 180 24.86 -48.52 21.51
C THR A 180 25.90 -49.60 21.24
N ARG A 181 27.18 -49.21 21.37
CA ARG A 181 28.29 -50.16 21.32
C ARG A 181 28.55 -50.60 22.76
N PHE A 182 28.14 -51.84 23.02
CA PHE A 182 28.84 -52.84 23.83
C PHE A 182 29.66 -52.33 25.01
N THR A 183 29.11 -52.52 26.22
CA THR A 183 29.93 -52.96 27.36
C THR A 183 29.59 -54.42 27.65
N THR A 184 30.28 -55.31 26.95
CA THR A 184 30.62 -56.65 27.46
C THR A 184 31.80 -56.47 28.42
N GLN A 185 31.68 -56.92 29.67
CA GLN A 185 32.55 -57.96 30.22
C GLN A 185 32.14 -58.39 31.64
N GLU A 186 31.72 -59.65 31.72
CA GLU A 186 32.00 -60.68 32.73
C GLU A 186 33.33 -60.53 33.49
N PRO A 187 33.52 -61.13 34.69
CA PRO A 187 33.12 -62.51 35.05
C PRO A 187 32.17 -62.69 36.24
#